data_AF-A0A936LVU2-F1
#
_entry.id   AF-A0A936LVU2-F1
#
_cell.length_a   1.000
_cell.length_b   1.000
_cell.length_c   1.000
_cell.angle_alpha   90.00
_cell.angle_beta   90.00
_cell.angle_gamma   90.00
#
_symmetry.space_group_name_H-M   'P 1'
#
loop_
_entity.id
_entity.type
_entity.pdbx_description
1 polymer ?
#
loop_
_entity_poly.entity_id
_entity_poly.type
_entity_poly.pdbx_seq_one_letter_code
_entity_poly.pdbx_strand_id
1 'polypeptide(L)'
;MKKLEKYYVSPIGQGILALSIFLVLALFNFGLEQSQLINKQDLNTWLFATSLLFFYIMMSSIFCFNANNRMLYYRNAIFTYVGLALAVCLISSMLTGINLKAAASHSWIIYVLSIVYLVFMVIIAMIRKIVDLALKQK
;
A
#
# COMPACT_ATOMS: atom_id res chain seq x y z
N MET A 1 7.62 30.42 -12.97
CA MET A 1 7.08 29.06 -12.75
C MET A 1 8.05 27.98 -13.27
N LYS A 2 9.28 27.87 -12.74
CA LYS A 2 10.31 26.93 -13.25
C LYS A 2 10.96 26.07 -12.15
N LYS A 3 10.30 25.92 -10.99
CA LYS A 3 10.89 25.25 -9.81
C LYS A 3 9.99 24.19 -9.15
N LEU A 4 8.91 23.78 -9.82
CA LEU A 4 8.07 22.64 -9.38
C LEU A 4 8.35 21.38 -10.20
N GLU A 5 9.45 21.34 -10.95
CA GLU A 5 10.00 20.07 -11.38
C GLU A 5 10.63 19.36 -10.19
N LYS A 6 10.40 18.04 -10.10
CA LYS A 6 11.28 17.07 -9.45
C LYS A 6 10.95 16.63 -8.01
N TYR A 7 9.68 16.39 -7.72
CA TYR A 7 9.32 15.36 -6.72
C TYR A 7 8.61 14.18 -7.41
N TYR A 8 9.33 13.52 -8.32
CA TYR A 8 8.91 12.23 -8.87
C TYR A 8 9.18 11.17 -7.82
N VAL A 9 8.24 10.96 -6.91
CA VAL A 9 8.31 9.83 -5.98
C VAL A 9 7.90 8.59 -6.76
N SER A 10 8.87 7.73 -7.07
CA SER A 10 8.59 6.49 -7.79
C SER A 10 7.62 5.61 -6.97
N PRO A 11 6.61 4.99 -7.58
CA PRO A 11 5.70 4.08 -6.88
C PRO A 11 6.45 2.96 -6.18
N ILE A 12 7.55 2.50 -6.81
CA ILE A 12 8.44 1.46 -6.29
C ILE A 12 9.12 1.93 -5.01
N GLY A 13 9.62 3.18 -4.97
CA GLY A 13 10.24 3.75 -3.76
C GLY A 13 9.26 3.84 -2.59
N GLN A 14 7.99 4.18 -2.85
CA GLN A 14 6.93 4.18 -1.82
C GLN A 14 6.65 2.76 -1.32
N GLY A 15 6.62 1.78 -2.23
CA GLY A 15 6.42 0.37 -1.88
C GLY A 15 7.56 -0.16 -1.01
N ILE A 16 8.81 0.13 -1.38
CA ILE A 16 10.00 -0.25 -0.60
C ILE A 16 9.94 0.38 0.79
N LEU A 17 9.62 1.68 0.87
CA LEU A 17 9.50 2.37 2.16
C LEU A 17 8.42 1.73 3.04
N ALA A 18 7.23 1.49 2.48
CA ALA A 18 6.13 0.84 3.20
C ALA A 18 6.52 -0.57 3.67
N LEU A 19 7.21 -1.35 2.82
CA LEU A 19 7.69 -2.69 3.18
C LEU A 19 8.75 -2.64 4.28
N SER A 20 9.69 -1.70 4.23
CA SER A 20 10.70 -1.51 5.28
C SER A 20 10.06 -1.17 6.62
N ILE A 21 9.08 -0.26 6.65
CA ILE A 21 8.34 0.05 7.89
C ILE A 21 7.61 -1.18 8.40
N PHE A 22 6.92 -1.91 7.51
CA PHE A 22 6.23 -3.15 7.87
C PHE A 22 7.17 -4.16 8.52
N LEU A 23 8.34 -4.37 7.91
CA LEU A 23 9.31 -5.35 8.36
C LEU A 23 9.84 -5.01 9.76
N VAL A 24 10.13 -3.73 10.03
CA VAL A 24 10.53 -3.26 11.36
C VAL A 24 9.44 -3.51 12.40
N LEU A 25 8.18 -3.15 12.09
CA LEU A 25 7.06 -3.36 13.01
C LEU A 25 6.78 -4.85 13.26
N ALA A 26 6.86 -5.67 12.22
CA ALA A 26 6.63 -7.10 12.28
C ALA A 26 7.72 -7.82 13.10
N LEU A 27 9.00 -7.46 12.89
CA LEU A 27 10.10 -8.00 13.70
C LEU A 27 10.02 -7.54 15.15
N PHE A 28 9.64 -6.28 15.40
CA PHE A 28 9.43 -5.78 16.75
C PHE A 28 8.31 -6.55 17.46
N ASN A 29 7.18 -6.77 16.79
CA ASN A 29 6.08 -7.54 17.34
C ASN A 29 6.47 -8.99 17.64
N PHE A 30 7.19 -9.64 16.72
CA PHE A 30 7.73 -10.99 16.91
C PHE A 30 8.67 -11.06 18.14
N GLY A 31 9.52 -10.05 18.34
CA GLY A 31 10.39 -9.97 19.53
C GLY A 31 9.60 -9.87 20.85
N LEU A 32 8.47 -9.16 20.84
CA LEU A 32 7.59 -9.02 22.01
C LEU A 32 6.78 -10.29 22.31
N GLU A 33 6.39 -11.04 21.28
CA GLU A 33 5.75 -12.35 21.47
C GLU A 33 6.74 -13.35 22.10
N GLN A 34 8.01 -13.31 21.70
CA GLN A 34 9.05 -14.17 22.26
C GLN A 34 9.38 -13.85 23.73
N SER A 35 9.23 -12.59 24.16
CA SER A 35 9.42 -12.18 25.55
C SER A 35 8.20 -12.41 26.44
N GLN A 36 7.13 -13.02 25.92
CA GLN A 36 5.85 -13.25 26.60
C GLN A 36 5.16 -11.97 27.12
N LEU A 37 5.58 -10.80 26.66
CA LEU A 37 4.94 -9.52 27.01
C LEU A 37 3.59 -9.36 26.30
N ILE A 38 3.40 -10.07 25.19
CA ILE A 38 2.20 -10.05 24.35
C ILE A 38 1.82 -11.49 23.99
N ASN A 39 0.52 -11.76 23.85
CA ASN A 39 0.04 -13.10 23.54
C ASN A 39 0.28 -13.42 22.06
N LYS A 40 0.78 -14.62 21.77
CA LYS A 40 1.13 -15.08 20.41
C LYS A 40 -0.09 -15.25 19.48
N GLN A 41 -1.30 -15.21 20.04
CA GLN A 41 -2.55 -15.24 19.30
C GLN A 41 -3.04 -13.86 18.86
N ASP A 42 -2.38 -12.79 19.30
CA ASP A 42 -2.78 -11.46 18.88
C ASP A 42 -2.47 -11.28 17.39
N LEU A 43 -3.49 -11.03 16.57
CA LEU A 43 -3.39 -10.82 15.13
C LEU A 43 -2.73 -9.47 14.77
N ASN A 44 -1.87 -8.93 15.65
CA ASN A 44 -1.23 -7.62 15.55
C ASN A 44 -0.38 -7.51 14.27
N THR A 45 0.36 -8.57 13.91
CA THR A 45 1.15 -8.58 12.67
C THR A 45 0.26 -8.47 11.41
N TRP A 46 -0.94 -9.06 11.43
CA TRP A 46 -1.92 -8.95 10.33
C TRP A 46 -2.59 -7.57 10.28
N LEU A 47 -2.74 -6.91 11.43
CA LEU A 47 -3.23 -5.53 11.51
C LEU A 47 -2.22 -4.53 10.92
N PHE A 48 -0.92 -4.69 11.24
CA PHE A 48 0.14 -3.85 10.65
C PHE A 48 0.25 -4.05 9.13
N ALA A 49 0.15 -5.29 8.68
CA ALA A 49 0.11 -5.66 7.27
C ALA A 49 -0.99 -4.92 6.49
N THR A 50 -2.23 -5.02 6.98
CA THR A 50 -3.41 -4.40 6.35
C THR A 50 -3.35 -2.87 6.40
N SER A 51 -2.91 -2.30 7.52
CA SER A 51 -2.75 -0.85 7.68
C SER A 51 -1.73 -0.27 6.70
N LEU A 52 -0.60 -0.95 6.48
CA LEU A 52 0.43 -0.48 5.56
C LEU A 52 0.07 -0.68 4.08
N LEU A 53 -0.69 -1.72 3.75
CA LEU A 53 -1.30 -1.84 2.43
C LEU A 53 -2.23 -0.66 2.13
N PHE A 54 -3.06 -0.28 3.10
CA PHE A 54 -3.93 0.89 2.97
C PHE A 54 -3.13 2.20 2.85
N PHE A 55 -2.09 2.36 3.66
CA PHE A 55 -1.20 3.51 3.57
C PHE A 55 -0.55 3.65 2.19
N TYR A 56 -0.07 2.54 1.61
CA TYR A 56 0.45 2.52 0.25
C TYR A 56 -0.62 2.94 -0.77
N ILE A 57 -1.84 2.42 -0.66
CA ILE A 57 -2.97 2.78 -1.53
C ILE A 57 -3.21 4.29 -1.51
N MET A 58 -3.26 4.89 -0.31
CA MET A 58 -3.47 6.34 -0.16
C MET A 58 -2.33 7.15 -0.79
N MET A 59 -1.08 6.80 -0.50
CA MET A 59 0.09 7.50 -1.04
C MET A 59 0.14 7.38 -2.57
N SER A 60 0.01 6.16 -3.09
CA SER A 60 0.02 5.90 -4.53
C SER A 60 -1.06 6.71 -5.25
N SER A 61 -2.24 6.82 -4.64
CA SER A 61 -3.37 7.60 -5.13
C SER A 61 -3.02 9.09 -5.23
N ILE A 62 -2.53 9.70 -4.14
CA ILE A 62 -2.18 11.13 -4.11
C ILE A 62 -1.05 11.45 -5.10
N PHE A 63 0.01 10.65 -5.10
CA PHE A 63 1.17 10.90 -5.96
C PHE A 63 0.91 10.56 -7.42
N CYS A 64 -0.05 9.67 -7.71
CA CYS A 64 -0.52 9.46 -9.07
C CYS A 64 -0.89 10.81 -9.67
N PHE A 65 -1.65 11.67 -8.96
CA PHE A 65 -2.13 12.99 -9.41
C PHE A 65 -1.01 13.88 -9.99
N ASN A 66 0.19 13.85 -9.39
CA ASN A 66 1.29 14.75 -9.76
C ASN A 66 2.24 14.14 -10.81
N ALA A 67 2.01 12.91 -11.26
CA ALA A 67 2.92 12.23 -12.18
C ALA A 67 2.79 12.75 -13.62
N ASN A 68 3.92 13.18 -14.20
CA ASN A 68 4.00 13.70 -15.58
C ASN A 68 3.76 12.59 -16.62
N ASN A 69 4.25 11.36 -16.36
CA ASN A 69 4.05 10.20 -17.24
C ASN A 69 3.01 9.22 -16.66
N ARG A 70 1.76 9.44 -17.04
CA ARG A 70 0.56 8.77 -16.51
C ARG A 70 0.61 7.25 -16.63
N MET A 71 0.89 6.76 -17.84
CA MET A 71 0.82 5.32 -18.14
C MET A 71 1.90 4.54 -17.39
N LEU A 72 3.12 5.10 -17.33
CA LEU A 72 4.25 4.45 -16.65
C LEU A 72 4.05 4.41 -15.14
N TYR A 73 3.60 5.52 -14.54
CA TYR A 73 3.33 5.58 -13.10
C TYR A 73 2.20 4.62 -12.71
N TYR A 74 1.10 4.62 -13.47
CA TYR A 74 -0.07 3.77 -13.22
C TYR A 74 0.31 2.29 -13.24
N ARG A 75 1.01 1.86 -14.29
CA ARG A 75 1.45 0.47 -14.43
C ARG A 75 2.39 0.06 -13.29
N ASN A 76 3.40 0.88 -12.99
CA ASN A 76 4.37 0.57 -11.95
C ASN A 76 3.74 0.54 -10.55
N ALA A 77 2.74 1.38 -10.29
CA ALA A 77 2.00 1.40 -9.03
C ALA A 77 1.20 0.11 -8.82
N ILE A 78 0.51 -0.39 -9.87
CA ILE A 78 -0.21 -1.67 -9.79
C ILE A 78 0.75 -2.83 -9.52
N PHE A 79 1.85 -2.93 -10.26
CA PHE A 79 2.82 -4.00 -10.03
C PHE A 79 3.46 -3.92 -8.63
N THR A 80 3.72 -2.71 -8.15
CA THR A 80 4.24 -2.51 -6.80
C THR A 80 3.21 -2.90 -5.75
N TYR A 81 1.93 -2.54 -5.92
CA TYR A 81 0.86 -2.95 -5.01
C TYR A 81 0.72 -4.46 -4.93
N VAL A 82 0.68 -5.15 -6.08
CA VAL A 82 0.57 -6.62 -6.13
C VAL A 82 1.77 -7.27 -5.45
N GLY A 83 2.99 -6.80 -5.75
CA GLY A 83 4.20 -7.29 -5.10
C GLY A 83 4.19 -7.05 -3.59
N LEU A 84 3.76 -5.87 -3.15
CA LEU A 84 3.65 -5.51 -1.73
C LEU A 84 2.62 -6.39 -1.01
N ALA A 85 1.44 -6.58 -1.60
CA ALA A 85 0.37 -7.40 -1.02
C ALA A 85 0.83 -8.85 -0.82
N LEU A 86 1.50 -9.42 -1.82
CA LEU A 86 2.07 -10.77 -1.72
C LEU A 86 3.17 -10.83 -0.67
N ALA A 87 4.12 -9.89 -0.68
CA ALA A 87 5.23 -9.87 0.27
C ALA A 87 4.75 -9.77 1.72
N VAL A 88 3.81 -8.86 1.99
CA VAL A 88 3.24 -8.66 3.32
C VAL A 88 2.47 -9.91 3.77
N CYS A 89 1.66 -10.52 2.91
CA CYS A 89 0.96 -11.76 3.24
C CYS A 89 1.91 -12.91 3.58
N LEU A 90 2.99 -13.08 2.79
CA LEU A 90 3.98 -14.12 3.02
C LEU A 90 4.71 -13.91 4.34
N ILE A 91 5.21 -12.70 4.58
CA ILE A 91 5.93 -12.37 5.82
C ILE A 91 5.03 -12.54 7.04
N SER A 92 3.79 -12.03 7.01
CA SER A 92 2.82 -12.21 8.09
C SER A 92 2.52 -13.68 8.37
N SER A 93 2.35 -14.48 7.32
CA SER A 93 2.10 -15.92 7.45
C SER A 93 3.31 -16.66 8.02
N MET A 94 4.53 -16.26 7.68
CA MET A 94 5.75 -16.87 8.21
C MET A 94 5.98 -16.53 9.68
N LEU A 95 5.68 -15.29 10.10
CA LEU A 95 5.88 -14.85 11.48
C LEU A 95 4.79 -15.38 12.43
N THR A 96 3.52 -15.30 12.01
CA THR A 96 2.40 -15.74 12.86
C THR A 96 2.13 -17.25 12.77
N GLY A 97 2.61 -17.93 11.73
CA GLY A 97 2.29 -19.33 11.44
C GLY A 97 0.82 -19.56 11.04
N ILE A 98 0.01 -18.49 10.97
CA ILE A 98 -1.41 -18.54 10.61
C ILE A 98 -1.49 -18.24 9.12
N ASN A 99 -2.07 -19.17 8.36
CA ASN A 99 -2.35 -18.93 6.95
C ASN A 99 -3.41 -17.84 6.79
N LEU A 100 -3.31 -17.07 5.71
CA LEU A 100 -4.26 -16.01 5.35
C LEU A 100 -5.72 -16.46 5.52
N LYS A 101 -6.08 -17.66 5.03
CA LYS A 101 -7.44 -18.24 5.14
C LYS A 101 -7.92 -18.49 6.57
N ALA A 102 -7.02 -18.75 7.52
CA ALA A 102 -7.36 -18.97 8.92
C ALA A 102 -7.57 -17.65 9.67
N ALA A 103 -6.95 -16.56 9.22
CA ALA A 103 -7.20 -15.21 9.70
C ALA A 103 -8.44 -14.59 9.01
N ALA A 104 -9.61 -15.23 9.16
CA ALA A 104 -10.82 -14.97 8.37
C ALA A 104 -11.18 -13.47 8.22
N SER A 105 -11.07 -12.69 9.28
CA SER A 105 -11.36 -11.24 9.23
C SER A 105 -10.32 -10.44 8.43
N HIS A 106 -9.03 -10.79 8.52
CA HIS A 106 -7.95 -10.07 7.84
C HIS A 106 -7.85 -10.46 6.35
N SER A 107 -8.18 -11.71 6.01
CA SER A 107 -8.37 -12.17 4.63
C SER A 107 -9.34 -11.29 3.84
N TRP A 108 -10.50 -11.01 4.43
CA TRP A 108 -11.53 -10.23 3.77
C TRP A 108 -11.09 -8.78 3.55
N ILE A 109 -10.41 -8.19 4.54
CA ILE A 109 -9.91 -6.82 4.45
C ILE A 109 -8.90 -6.67 3.30
N ILE A 110 -8.01 -7.64 3.09
CA ILE A 110 -7.03 -7.60 1.98
C ILE A 110 -7.74 -7.65 0.62
N TYR A 111 -8.81 -8.44 0.50
CA TYR A 111 -9.63 -8.47 -0.70
C TYR A 111 -10.34 -7.13 -0.95
N VAL A 112 -10.97 -6.56 0.09
CA VAL A 112 -11.61 -5.24 0.04
C VAL A 112 -10.59 -4.16 -0.33
N LEU A 113 -9.39 -4.19 0.24
CA LEU A 113 -8.31 -3.24 -0.06
C LEU A 113 -7.91 -3.28 -1.54
N SER A 114 -7.91 -4.46 -2.15
CA SER A 114 -7.61 -4.61 -3.58
C SER A 114 -8.65 -3.92 -4.46
N ILE A 115 -9.94 -4.06 -4.11
CA ILE A 115 -11.04 -3.36 -4.80
C ILE A 115 -10.93 -1.85 -4.57
N VAL A 116 -10.71 -1.44 -3.33
CA VAL A 116 -10.56 -0.04 -2.92
C VAL A 116 -9.43 0.64 -3.71
N TYR A 117 -8.29 -0.04 -3.88
CA TYR A 117 -7.19 0.49 -4.70
C TYR A 117 -7.63 0.79 -6.14
N LEU A 118 -8.33 -0.13 -6.79
CA LEU A 118 -8.84 0.07 -8.14
C LEU A 118 -9.80 1.26 -8.22
N VAL A 119 -10.70 1.39 -7.23
CA VAL A 119 -11.65 2.50 -7.15
C VAL A 119 -10.92 3.84 -7.01
N PHE A 120 -9.95 3.95 -6.09
CA PHE A 120 -9.16 5.18 -5.93
C PHE A 120 -8.44 5.58 -7.21
N MET A 121 -7.84 4.61 -7.89
CA MET A 121 -7.13 4.86 -9.15
C MET A 121 -8.06 5.38 -10.25
N VAL A 122 -9.29 4.84 -10.35
CA VAL A 122 -10.31 5.33 -11.29
C VAL A 122 -10.74 6.75 -10.93
N ILE A 123 -11.00 7.04 -9.65
CA ILE A 123 -11.40 8.37 -9.18
C ILE A 123 -10.34 9.42 -9.56
N ILE A 124 -9.07 9.16 -9.32
CA ILE A 124 -7.99 10.10 -9.62
C ILE A 124 -7.80 10.31 -11.13
N ALA A 125 -7.99 9.26 -11.93
CA ALA A 125 -7.99 9.37 -13.37
C ALA A 125 -9.14 10.30 -13.85
N MET A 126 -10.33 10.21 -13.24
CA MET A 126 -11.46 11.08 -13.55
C MET A 126 -11.22 12.52 -13.11
N ILE A 127 -10.78 12.75 -11.86
CA ILE A 127 -10.50 14.10 -11.33
C ILE A 127 -9.51 14.82 -12.24
N ARG A 128 -8.45 14.15 -12.71
CA ARG A 128 -7.50 14.79 -13.61
C ARG A 128 -8.06 15.10 -14.98
N LYS A 129 -8.90 14.25 -15.56
CA LYS A 129 -9.58 14.58 -16.82
C LYS A 129 -10.43 15.86 -16.66
N ILE A 130 -11.11 16.01 -15.53
CA ILE A 130 -11.90 17.21 -15.23
C ILE A 130 -10.99 18.45 -15.14
N VAL A 131 -9.86 18.34 -14.44
CA VAL A 131 -8.88 19.43 -14.33
C VAL A 131 -8.25 19.79 -15.68
N ASP A 132 -7.85 18.79 -16.48
CA ASP A 132 -7.28 18.99 -17.83
C ASP A 132 -8.29 19.72 -18.74
N LEU A 133 -9.57 19.36 -18.68
CA LEU A 133 -10.64 20.02 -19.43
C LEU A 133 -10.84 21.48 -18.97
N ALA A 134 -10.85 21.72 -17.66
CA ALA A 134 -10.99 23.06 -17.10
C ALA A 134 -9.82 23.98 -17.48
N LEU A 135 -8.59 23.45 -17.54
CA LEU A 135 -7.41 24.19 -17.98
C LEU A 135 -7.42 24.48 -19.47
N LYS A 136 -8.00 23.61 -20.30
CA LYS A 136 -8.05 23.76 -21.76
C LYS A 136 -9.12 24.76 -22.23
N GLN A 137 -10.09 25.08 -21.38
CA GLN A 137 -11.13 26.06 -21.63
C GLN A 137 -10.74 27.50 -21.25
N LYS A 138 -9.58 27.69 -20.60
CA LYS A 138 -8.96 29.00 -20.37
C LYS A 138 -7.94 29.30 -21.46
#